data_AF-A0A955Z119-F1
#
_entry.id   AF-A0A955Z119-F1
#
_cell.length_a   1.000
_cell.length_b   1.000
_cell.length_c   1.000
_cell.angle_alpha   90.00
_cell.angle_beta   90.00
_cell.angle_gamma   90.00
#
_symmetry.space_group_name_H-M   'P 1'
#
loop_
_entity.id
_entity.type
_entity.pdbx_description
1 polymer ?
#
loop_
_entity_poly.entity_id
_entity_poly.type
_entity_poly.pdbx_seq_one_letter_code
_entity_poly.pdbx_strand_id
1 'polypeptide(L)'
;MRSLNTLRRLALLTCTLLAPAVSACAVTADEDVGASTEDALTERDWGRAISYLGSLDYLPWGYTDDGCYARAIYYTMNLAAEGISSNHVYIIAKDDQHRLGASNRWRYHVAPLVSRDSTNELRVLDPVYSSQPLTLRDWYDRQSQWENTENAPTLRIAAGTTYGNLSSGTVVPDPHNASTATFREPVTFASMPAFQLSNVNSACAVMHRYIDSDTTTNADQKARKHHGLSRDTRRLVTALRASGKLAGTGSLDAPCTAYAPELAACPADAPTTNPGSRDCCLASAFWCQSSTACLAPGAPLGDGRVCGAGGNFSHPAGSVAGGNAGGAVPGACPADTPQNNPGSQACCLASRHWCWSASGGFCAAPGTVRNVSGVNWTCGAMGEWSR
;
A
#
# COMPACT_ATOMS: atom_id res chain seq x y z
N MET A 1 -26.23 -61.87 -31.60
CA MET A 1 -26.12 -63.32 -31.38
C MET A 1 -24.69 -63.74 -31.63
N ARG A 2 -24.03 -64.35 -30.63
CA ARG A 2 -22.80 -65.18 -30.69
C ARG A 2 -21.53 -64.43 -31.19
N SER A 3 -20.34 -64.57 -30.63
CA SER A 3 -19.72 -65.73 -30.00
C SER A 3 -18.60 -65.33 -29.03
N LEU A 4 -18.51 -66.12 -27.96
CA LEU A 4 -17.45 -66.22 -26.96
C LEU A 4 -16.17 -66.89 -27.51
N ASN A 5 -15.13 -66.87 -26.64
CA ASN A 5 -13.93 -67.72 -26.54
C ASN A 5 -12.64 -66.98 -26.99
N THR A 6 -11.47 -67.01 -26.34
CA THR A 6 -10.83 -67.91 -25.34
C THR A 6 -9.57 -67.16 -24.84
N LEU A 7 -9.34 -66.93 -23.55
CA LEU A 7 -8.55 -67.73 -22.59
C LEU A 7 -7.05 -68.00 -22.91
N ARG A 8 -6.22 -67.66 -21.91
CA ARG A 8 -4.84 -68.10 -21.58
C ARG A 8 -3.68 -67.30 -22.22
N ARG A 9 -2.81 -66.71 -21.39
CA ARG A 9 -1.70 -67.39 -20.68
C ARG A 9 -1.09 -66.49 -19.60
N LEU A 10 -0.83 -67.12 -18.45
CA LEU A 10 0.10 -66.68 -17.41
C LEU A 10 1.50 -66.43 -17.98
N ALA A 11 2.14 -65.36 -17.53
CA ALA A 11 3.59 -65.33 -17.34
C ALA A 11 3.85 -64.57 -16.03
N LEU A 12 4.16 -65.32 -14.97
CA LEU A 12 4.83 -64.78 -13.79
C LEU A 12 6.22 -64.32 -14.23
N LEU A 13 6.53 -63.03 -14.07
CA LEU A 13 7.89 -62.56 -14.01
C LEU A 13 8.08 -61.85 -12.67
N THR A 14 8.58 -62.61 -11.70
CA THR A 14 9.14 -62.11 -10.44
C THR A 14 10.41 -61.33 -10.76
N CYS A 15 10.29 -60.00 -10.81
CA CYS A 15 11.43 -59.10 -10.88
C CYS A 15 11.64 -58.51 -9.49
N THR A 16 12.50 -59.16 -8.70
CA THR A 16 13.09 -58.64 -7.46
C THR A 16 13.96 -57.43 -7.81
N LEU A 17 13.42 -56.22 -7.63
CA LEU A 17 14.19 -54.98 -7.64
C LEU A 17 14.58 -54.65 -6.21
N LEU A 18 15.89 -54.64 -5.98
CA LEU A 18 16.54 -54.07 -4.81
C LEU A 18 16.07 -52.62 -4.63
N ALA A 19 15.47 -52.34 -3.48
CA ALA A 19 15.20 -50.98 -3.05
C ALA A 19 16.52 -50.31 -2.61
N PRO A 20 16.94 -49.20 -3.22
CA PRO A 20 17.86 -48.31 -2.55
C PRO A 20 17.12 -47.70 -1.36
N ALA A 21 17.67 -47.90 -0.16
CA ALA A 21 17.25 -47.15 1.03
C ALA A 21 17.60 -45.68 0.80
N VAL A 22 16.69 -44.95 0.15
CA VAL A 22 16.70 -43.51 0.12
C VAL A 22 16.38 -43.10 1.55
N SER A 23 17.39 -42.64 2.28
CA SER A 23 17.21 -41.92 3.54
C SER A 23 16.37 -40.70 3.22
N ALA A 24 15.06 -40.84 3.33
CA ALA A 24 14.14 -39.73 3.34
C ALA A 24 14.50 -38.90 4.56
N CYS A 25 15.22 -37.80 4.35
CA CYS A 25 15.10 -36.66 5.24
C CYS A 25 13.61 -36.35 5.27
N ALA A 26 12.94 -36.80 6.33
CA ALA A 26 11.61 -36.34 6.66
C ALA A 26 11.75 -34.82 6.79
N VAL A 27 11.39 -34.11 5.73
CA VAL A 27 11.02 -32.71 5.81
C VAL A 27 9.85 -32.75 6.78
N THR A 28 10.13 -32.43 8.04
CA THR A 28 9.11 -32.12 9.02
C THR A 28 8.19 -31.15 8.33
N ALA A 29 6.93 -31.55 8.14
CA ALA A 29 5.91 -30.67 7.61
C ALA A 29 6.10 -29.32 8.29
N ASP A 30 6.47 -28.31 7.50
CA ASP A 30 6.52 -26.93 7.96
C ASP A 30 5.26 -26.74 8.77
N GLU A 31 5.42 -26.40 10.05
CA GLU A 31 4.32 -25.99 10.88
C GLU A 31 3.58 -24.96 10.05
N ASP A 32 2.40 -25.35 9.59
CA ASP A 32 1.45 -24.48 8.94
C ASP A 32 1.29 -23.36 9.95
N VAL A 33 2.00 -22.25 9.71
CA VAL A 33 1.88 -21.03 10.48
C VAL A 33 0.49 -20.59 10.13
N GLY A 34 -0.48 -21.21 10.82
CA GLY A 34 -1.88 -20.89 10.77
C GLY A 34 -1.87 -19.44 11.15
N ALA A 35 -1.92 -18.60 10.12
CA ALA A 35 -2.05 -17.17 10.26
C ALA A 35 -3.23 -17.04 11.20
N SER A 36 -2.97 -16.60 12.43
CA SER A 36 -4.01 -16.37 13.41
C SER A 36 -4.89 -15.29 12.80
N THR A 37 -5.95 -15.72 12.11
CA THR A 37 -6.89 -14.87 11.35
C THR A 37 -7.74 -14.00 12.25
N GLU A 38 -7.42 -13.96 13.55
CA GLU A 38 -8.15 -13.26 14.61
C GLU A 38 -7.40 -12.05 15.15
N ASP A 39 -6.13 -11.86 14.78
CA ASP A 39 -5.35 -10.77 15.32
C ASP A 39 -5.60 -9.45 14.59
N ALA A 40 -5.67 -8.42 15.41
CA ALA A 40 -5.73 -7.02 15.02
C ALA A 40 -4.54 -6.60 14.13
N LEU A 41 -4.53 -5.37 13.62
CA LEU A 41 -3.52 -4.90 12.67
C LEU A 41 -2.10 -5.12 13.21
N THR A 42 -1.45 -6.17 12.71
CA THR A 42 -0.10 -6.54 13.12
C THR A 42 0.85 -5.40 12.76
N GLU A 43 2.00 -5.27 13.44
CA GLU A 43 2.99 -4.24 13.07
C GLU A 43 3.44 -4.38 11.60
N ARG A 44 3.37 -5.60 11.05
CA ARG A 44 3.55 -5.87 9.62
C ARG A 44 2.49 -5.17 8.77
N ASP A 45 1.22 -5.29 9.14
CA ASP A 45 0.10 -4.70 8.39
C ASP A 45 0.11 -3.17 8.52
N TRP A 46 0.50 -2.66 9.69
CA TRP A 46 0.76 -1.24 9.91
C TRP A 46 1.85 -0.70 8.97
N GLY A 47 3.00 -1.37 8.90
CA GLY A 47 4.08 -0.98 7.97
C GLY A 47 3.63 -0.98 6.51
N ARG A 48 2.82 -1.96 6.10
CA ARG A 48 2.21 -2.01 4.76
C ARG A 48 1.24 -0.86 4.53
N ALA A 49 0.35 -0.58 5.48
CA ALA A 49 -0.61 0.51 5.38
C ALA A 49 0.10 1.87 5.21
N ILE A 50 1.17 2.13 5.97
CA ILE A 50 1.99 3.34 5.81
C ILE A 50 2.71 3.34 4.47
N SER A 51 3.22 2.21 3.98
CA SER A 51 3.93 2.18 2.69
C SER A 51 3.06 2.63 1.50
N TYR A 52 1.74 2.57 1.64
CA TYR A 52 0.80 3.13 0.67
C TYR A 52 0.70 4.66 0.73
N LEU A 53 1.10 5.32 1.83
CA LEU A 53 1.16 6.78 1.95
C LEU A 53 2.25 7.31 1.01
N GLY A 54 1.82 7.75 -0.17
CA GLY A 54 2.69 8.37 -1.17
C GLY A 54 3.12 7.46 -2.32
N SER A 55 2.82 6.17 -2.29
CA SER A 55 3.09 5.26 -3.43
C SER A 55 1.95 5.20 -4.45
N LEU A 56 0.78 5.76 -4.12
CA LEU A 56 -0.37 5.88 -5.04
C LEU A 56 -0.22 7.12 -5.94
N ASP A 57 0.83 7.15 -6.74
CA ASP A 57 1.20 8.27 -7.61
C ASP A 57 0.15 8.55 -8.71
N TYR A 58 -0.64 7.54 -9.06
CA TYR A 58 -1.73 7.64 -10.04
C TYR A 58 -2.93 8.47 -9.53
N LEU A 59 -3.07 8.67 -8.22
CA LEU A 59 -4.15 9.47 -7.65
C LEU A 59 -3.85 10.98 -7.78
N PRO A 60 -4.85 11.83 -8.05
CA PRO A 60 -4.68 13.27 -8.22
C PRO A 60 -4.61 13.98 -6.86
N TRP A 61 -3.55 13.75 -6.08
CA TRP A 61 -3.35 14.37 -4.77
C TRP A 61 -3.21 15.90 -4.82
N GLY A 62 -2.75 16.45 -5.96
CA GLY A 62 -2.65 17.90 -6.17
C GLY A 62 -4.01 18.58 -6.37
N TYR A 63 -5.03 17.82 -6.77
CA TYR A 63 -6.40 18.31 -6.90
C TYR A 63 -7.17 18.15 -5.58
N THR A 64 -7.31 19.24 -4.83
CA THR A 64 -7.91 19.23 -3.48
C THR A 64 -9.29 19.88 -3.42
N ASP A 65 -9.77 20.51 -4.50
CA ASP A 65 -11.08 21.18 -4.50
C ASP A 65 -12.27 20.21 -4.29
N ASP A 66 -12.12 18.95 -4.71
CA ASP A 66 -13.07 17.86 -4.44
C ASP A 66 -12.38 16.48 -4.46
N GLY A 67 -13.13 15.39 -4.28
CA GLY A 67 -12.70 14.01 -4.56
C GLY A 67 -12.14 13.25 -3.39
N CYS A 68 -12.23 13.79 -2.18
CA CYS A 68 -11.78 13.13 -0.95
C CYS A 68 -12.39 11.73 -0.80
N TYR A 69 -13.69 11.57 -1.08
CA TYR A 69 -14.41 10.30 -1.06
C TYR A 69 -13.85 9.26 -2.05
N ALA A 70 -13.47 9.69 -3.25
CA ALA A 70 -12.90 8.81 -4.26
C ALA A 70 -11.44 8.45 -3.95
N ARG A 71 -10.64 9.39 -3.42
CA ARG A 71 -9.28 9.08 -2.96
C ARG A 71 -9.30 8.11 -1.76
N ALA A 72 -10.17 8.36 -0.79
CA ALA A 72 -10.34 7.49 0.37
C ALA A 72 -10.72 6.07 -0.01
N ILE A 73 -11.68 5.88 -0.95
CA ILE A 73 -12.07 4.53 -1.37
C ILE A 73 -10.92 3.78 -2.06
N TYR A 74 -10.14 4.44 -2.94
CA TYR A 74 -8.98 3.81 -3.59
C TYR A 74 -7.91 3.39 -2.58
N TYR A 75 -7.68 4.22 -1.57
CA TYR A 75 -6.74 3.91 -0.53
C TYR A 75 -7.21 2.67 0.26
N THR A 76 -8.46 2.65 0.71
CA THR A 76 -9.02 1.50 1.45
C THR A 76 -9.15 0.23 0.61
N MET A 77 -9.35 0.34 -0.71
CA MET A 77 -9.30 -0.82 -1.61
C MET A 77 -7.89 -1.42 -1.68
N ASN A 78 -6.84 -0.58 -1.71
CA ASN A 78 -5.46 -1.06 -1.67
C ASN A 78 -5.15 -1.78 -0.35
N LEU A 79 -5.62 -1.25 0.79
CA LEU A 79 -5.49 -1.94 2.07
C LEU A 79 -6.23 -3.28 2.06
N ALA A 80 -7.48 -3.30 1.58
CA ALA A 80 -8.27 -4.53 1.54
C ALA A 80 -7.71 -5.57 0.55
N ALA A 81 -7.08 -5.17 -0.55
CA ALA A 81 -6.38 -6.09 -1.44
C ALA A 81 -5.21 -6.82 -0.74
N GLU A 82 -4.67 -6.25 0.34
CA GLU A 82 -3.65 -6.85 1.20
C GLU A 82 -4.23 -7.56 2.43
N GLY A 83 -5.55 -7.69 2.54
CA GLY A 83 -6.21 -8.27 3.72
C GLY A 83 -6.29 -7.34 4.93
N ILE A 84 -6.04 -6.03 4.74
CA ILE A 84 -6.02 -5.03 5.81
C ILE A 84 -7.38 -4.34 5.87
N SER A 85 -8.11 -4.54 6.97
CA SER A 85 -9.34 -3.80 7.26
C SER A 85 -9.06 -2.33 7.54
N SER A 86 -9.98 -1.45 7.16
CA SER A 86 -9.92 -0.02 7.49
C SER A 86 -11.32 0.58 7.59
N ASN A 87 -11.41 1.67 8.33
CA ASN A 87 -12.58 2.54 8.39
C ASN A 87 -12.37 3.79 7.53
N HIS A 88 -13.42 4.58 7.36
CA HIS A 88 -13.34 5.96 6.93
C HIS A 88 -13.71 6.87 8.08
N VAL A 89 -12.96 7.96 8.25
CA VAL A 89 -13.36 9.08 9.09
C VAL A 89 -13.89 10.21 8.22
N TYR A 90 -15.10 10.67 8.52
CA TYR A 90 -15.75 11.81 7.92
C TYR A 90 -15.73 12.96 8.91
N ILE A 91 -15.40 14.15 8.43
CA ILE A 91 -15.63 15.42 9.12
C ILE A 91 -16.61 16.23 8.29
N ILE A 92 -17.66 16.74 8.92
CA ILE A 92 -18.79 17.39 8.24
C ILE A 92 -18.96 18.78 8.85
N ALA A 93 -18.90 19.81 8.00
CA ALA A 93 -19.13 21.19 8.40
C ALA A 93 -20.52 21.34 9.02
N LYS A 94 -20.66 22.24 10.00
CA LYS A 94 -21.97 22.53 10.61
C LYS A 94 -22.96 23.07 9.59
N ASP A 95 -22.52 24.02 8.77
CA ASP A 95 -23.31 24.70 7.75
C ASP A 95 -22.40 25.28 6.64
N ASP A 96 -22.97 26.06 5.74
CA ASP A 96 -22.26 26.67 4.60
C ASP A 96 -21.34 27.83 5.01
N GLN A 97 -21.50 28.39 6.20
CA GLN A 97 -20.69 29.47 6.76
C GLN A 97 -19.44 28.94 7.49
N HIS A 98 -19.50 27.68 7.97
CA HIS A 98 -18.44 27.04 8.74
C HIS A 98 -17.75 25.89 7.97
N ARG A 99 -17.45 26.13 6.68
CA ARG A 99 -16.80 25.17 5.79
C ARG A 99 -15.38 24.80 6.26
N LEU A 100 -14.94 23.62 5.85
CA LEU A 100 -13.66 23.02 6.24
C LEU A 100 -12.51 23.37 5.30
N GLY A 101 -11.30 23.05 5.75
CA GLY A 101 -10.03 23.20 5.06
C GLY A 101 -9.51 24.64 5.10
N ALA A 102 -8.22 24.82 4.77
CA ALA A 102 -7.55 26.13 4.84
C ALA A 102 -8.21 27.22 3.96
N SER A 103 -9.01 26.82 2.97
CA SER A 103 -9.73 27.72 2.06
C SER A 103 -11.23 27.87 2.39
N ASN A 104 -11.72 27.24 3.47
CA ASN A 104 -13.14 27.21 3.86
C ASN A 104 -14.06 26.81 2.68
N ARG A 105 -13.73 25.73 1.96
CA ARG A 105 -14.44 25.31 0.73
C ARG A 105 -15.25 24.04 0.90
N TRP A 106 -14.86 23.16 1.81
CA TRP A 106 -15.46 21.83 1.85
C TRP A 106 -16.63 21.78 2.82
N ARG A 107 -17.74 21.16 2.38
CA ARG A 107 -18.86 20.82 3.26
C ARG A 107 -18.56 19.58 4.11
N TYR A 108 -17.65 18.74 3.64
CA TYR A 108 -17.14 17.60 4.38
C TYR A 108 -15.78 17.19 3.81
N HIS A 109 -15.01 16.44 4.58
CA HIS A 109 -13.82 15.75 4.11
C HIS A 109 -13.80 14.33 4.67
N VAL A 110 -13.14 13.42 3.95
CA VAL A 110 -13.05 12.01 4.35
C VAL A 110 -11.65 11.46 4.05
N ALA A 111 -11.16 10.62 4.94
CA ALA A 111 -9.90 9.91 4.80
C ALA A 111 -10.00 8.49 5.40
N PRO A 112 -9.14 7.55 4.95
CA PRO A 112 -8.98 6.26 5.61
C PRO A 112 -8.53 6.41 7.06
N LEU A 113 -9.07 5.56 7.92
CA LEU A 113 -8.77 5.45 9.33
C LEU A 113 -8.38 4.01 9.64
N VAL A 114 -7.29 3.85 10.38
CA VAL A 114 -6.79 2.56 10.87
C VAL A 114 -6.45 2.68 12.35
N SER A 115 -6.62 1.59 13.10
CA SER A 115 -6.10 1.51 14.46
C SER A 115 -4.65 1.01 14.47
N ARG A 116 -3.88 1.43 15.48
CA ARG A 116 -2.54 0.90 15.76
C ARG A 116 -2.55 0.28 17.15
N ASP A 117 -2.53 -1.04 17.23
CA ASP A 117 -2.75 -1.73 18.50
C ASP A 117 -1.65 -1.49 19.52
N SER A 118 -0.39 -1.42 19.06
CA SER A 118 0.77 -1.22 19.94
C SER A 118 0.70 0.08 20.75
N THR A 119 -0.03 1.08 20.24
CA THR A 119 -0.26 2.35 20.93
C THR A 119 -1.72 2.57 21.32
N ASN A 120 -2.63 1.68 20.90
CA ASN A 120 -4.08 1.83 21.03
C ASN A 120 -4.59 3.17 20.47
N GLU A 121 -4.07 3.60 19.32
CA GLU A 121 -4.39 4.90 18.70
C GLU A 121 -5.14 4.75 17.38
N LEU A 122 -6.03 5.71 17.11
CA LEU A 122 -6.63 5.91 15.79
C LEU A 122 -5.76 6.83 14.94
N ARG A 123 -5.44 6.38 13.72
CA ARG A 123 -4.54 7.06 12.81
C ARG A 123 -5.20 7.29 11.46
N VAL A 124 -5.11 8.52 10.98
CA VAL A 124 -5.70 8.96 9.70
C VAL A 124 -4.64 8.96 8.62
N LEU A 125 -4.95 8.33 7.49
CA LEU A 125 -4.05 8.18 6.34
C LEU A 125 -4.44 9.18 5.25
N ASP A 126 -3.95 10.43 5.34
CA ASP A 126 -4.36 11.51 4.42
C ASP A 126 -3.19 12.24 3.76
N PRO A 127 -2.76 11.79 2.56
CA PRO A 127 -1.68 12.42 1.79
C PRO A 127 -1.93 13.86 1.38
N VAL A 128 -3.17 14.38 1.44
CA VAL A 128 -3.45 15.80 1.18
C VAL A 128 -2.81 16.68 2.26
N TYR A 129 -2.71 16.19 3.49
CA TYR A 129 -2.18 16.94 4.62
C TYR A 129 -0.79 16.49 5.07
N SER A 130 -0.49 15.19 4.93
CA SER A 130 0.74 14.61 5.49
C SER A 130 1.13 13.34 4.76
N SER A 131 2.42 13.17 4.49
CA SER A 131 3.00 11.89 4.05
C SER A 131 3.15 10.87 5.17
N GLN A 132 2.85 11.26 6.42
CA GLN A 132 2.86 10.41 7.61
C GLN A 132 1.45 10.28 8.20
N PRO A 133 1.12 9.16 8.86
CA PRO A 133 -0.17 9.01 9.55
C PRO A 133 -0.36 10.11 10.60
N LEU A 134 -1.52 10.74 10.60
CA LEU A 134 -1.90 11.75 11.59
C LEU A 134 -2.65 11.08 12.75
N THR A 135 -2.57 11.64 13.97
CA THR A 135 -3.59 11.30 14.98
C THR A 135 -4.95 11.78 14.49
N LEU A 136 -6.04 11.17 14.98
CA LEU A 136 -7.38 11.67 14.69
C LEU A 136 -7.56 13.14 15.09
N ARG A 137 -6.99 13.53 16.23
CA ARG A 137 -6.95 14.90 16.73
C ARG A 137 -6.22 15.84 15.76
N ASP A 138 -4.97 15.52 15.40
CA ASP A 138 -4.19 16.39 14.52
C ASP A 138 -4.83 16.54 13.14
N TRP A 139 -5.49 15.50 12.64
CA TRP A 139 -6.25 15.59 11.40
C TRP A 139 -7.49 16.45 11.57
N TYR A 140 -8.25 16.31 12.67
CA TYR A 140 -9.42 17.14 12.97
C TYR A 140 -9.05 18.63 13.09
N ASP A 141 -8.02 18.95 13.87
CA ASP A 141 -7.55 20.32 14.11
C ASP A 141 -7.01 21.01 12.83
N ARG A 142 -6.64 20.24 11.78
CA ARG A 142 -6.22 20.79 10.47
C ARG A 142 -7.39 21.15 9.54
N GLN A 143 -8.59 20.69 9.86
CA GLN A 143 -9.75 20.80 8.98
C GLN A 143 -10.64 21.97 9.35
N SER A 144 -10.57 22.43 10.59
CA SER A 144 -11.48 23.42 11.14
C SER A 144 -10.69 24.38 12.04
N GLN A 145 -11.31 25.53 12.31
CA GLN A 145 -10.88 26.51 13.32
C GLN A 145 -11.98 26.73 14.39
N TRP A 146 -13.04 25.93 14.31
CA TRP A 146 -14.26 26.05 15.10
C TRP A 146 -14.29 25.06 16.27
N GLU A 147 -13.14 24.44 16.59
CA GLU A 147 -13.00 23.52 17.70
C GLU A 147 -13.47 24.19 19.00
N ASN A 148 -14.19 23.44 19.83
CA ASN A 148 -14.72 23.92 21.12
C ASN A 148 -15.72 25.09 21.02
N THR A 149 -16.28 25.34 19.84
CA THR A 149 -17.39 26.29 19.65
C THR A 149 -18.69 25.54 19.37
N GLU A 150 -19.82 26.25 19.43
CA GLU A 150 -21.10 25.71 18.95
C GLU A 150 -21.08 25.39 17.44
N ASN A 151 -20.07 25.89 16.72
CA ASN A 151 -19.89 25.71 15.27
C ASN A 151 -18.94 24.56 14.92
N ALA A 152 -18.53 23.75 15.90
CA ALA A 152 -17.68 22.60 15.69
C ALA A 152 -18.27 21.63 14.65
N PRO A 153 -17.46 21.14 13.71
CA PRO A 153 -17.91 20.15 12.74
C PRO A 153 -18.22 18.80 13.40
N THR A 154 -19.10 18.03 12.78
CA THR A 154 -19.42 16.67 13.25
C THR A 154 -18.42 15.67 12.68
N LEU A 155 -17.81 14.86 13.56
CA LEU A 155 -16.97 13.74 13.17
C LEU A 155 -17.79 12.43 13.17
N ARG A 156 -17.65 11.61 12.12
CA ARG A 156 -18.29 10.29 12.00
C ARG A 156 -17.30 9.25 11.50
N ILE A 157 -17.42 8.02 11.99
CA ILE A 157 -16.60 6.89 11.55
C ILE A 157 -17.52 5.83 10.95
N ALA A 158 -17.24 5.47 9.70
CA ALA A 158 -17.99 4.46 8.94
C ALA A 158 -17.05 3.37 8.43
N ALA A 159 -17.61 2.26 7.94
CA ALA A 159 -16.82 1.21 7.31
C ALA A 159 -16.05 1.77 6.10
N GLY A 160 -14.82 1.31 5.87
CA GLY A 160 -13.96 1.77 4.77
C GLY A 160 -14.50 1.50 3.36
N THR A 161 -15.59 0.74 3.23
CA THR A 161 -16.29 0.51 1.96
C THR A 161 -17.36 1.56 1.64
N THR A 162 -17.60 2.49 2.56
CA THR A 162 -18.60 3.55 2.40
C THR A 162 -18.13 4.56 1.38
N TYR A 163 -18.98 4.89 0.40
CA TYR A 163 -18.66 5.87 -0.64
C TYR A 163 -19.55 7.10 -0.54
N GLY A 164 -19.00 8.22 -0.07
CA GLY A 164 -19.65 9.54 -0.11
C GLY A 164 -20.94 9.67 0.72
N ASN A 165 -21.20 8.76 1.67
CA ASN A 165 -22.44 8.78 2.46
C ASN A 165 -22.24 9.46 3.82
N LEU A 166 -22.56 10.75 3.88
CA LEU A 166 -22.43 11.59 5.09
C LEU A 166 -23.40 11.21 6.22
N SER A 167 -24.44 10.44 5.90
CA SER A 167 -25.42 9.94 6.89
C SER A 167 -25.00 8.63 7.54
N SER A 168 -23.94 7.98 7.03
CA SER A 168 -23.46 6.69 7.52
C SER A 168 -22.50 6.82 8.70
N GLY A 169 -22.28 5.71 9.39
CA GLY A 169 -21.30 5.63 10.48
C GLY A 169 -21.80 6.21 11.80
N THR A 170 -20.95 6.04 12.81
CA THR A 170 -21.20 6.43 14.19
C THR A 170 -20.60 7.80 14.46
N VAL A 171 -21.36 8.69 15.09
CA VAL A 171 -20.86 10.01 15.52
C VAL A 171 -19.80 9.81 16.62
N VAL A 172 -18.69 10.53 16.51
CA VAL A 172 -17.66 10.58 17.54
C VAL A 172 -17.94 11.77 18.45
N PRO A 173 -18.36 11.56 19.72
CA PRO A 173 -18.80 12.66 20.58
C PRO A 173 -17.68 13.64 20.94
N ASP A 174 -16.45 13.13 21.07
CA ASP A 174 -15.26 13.91 21.38
C ASP A 174 -14.11 13.49 20.44
N PRO A 175 -13.85 14.25 19.36
CA PRO A 175 -12.77 13.97 18.42
C PRO A 175 -11.37 13.97 19.06
N HIS A 176 -11.18 14.68 20.18
CA HIS A 176 -9.91 14.77 20.88
C HIS A 176 -9.64 13.55 21.78
N ASN A 177 -10.69 12.82 22.17
CA ASN A 177 -10.62 11.64 23.05
C ASN A 177 -11.40 10.44 22.49
N ALA A 178 -11.34 10.23 21.17
CA ALA A 178 -12.04 9.11 20.54
C ALA A 178 -11.52 7.75 21.03
N SER A 179 -12.45 6.87 21.41
CA SER A 179 -12.12 5.53 21.89
C SER A 179 -11.74 4.59 20.73
N THR A 180 -10.48 4.15 20.67
CA THR A 180 -10.03 3.12 19.73
C THR A 180 -10.86 1.83 19.85
N ALA A 181 -11.23 1.42 21.06
CA ALA A 181 -12.07 0.25 21.29
C ALA A 181 -13.46 0.35 20.62
N THR A 182 -13.99 1.57 20.48
CA THR A 182 -15.30 1.82 19.86
C THR A 182 -15.21 1.97 18.35
N PHE A 183 -14.12 2.57 17.86
CA PHE A 183 -14.03 3.05 16.47
C PHE A 183 -12.97 2.36 15.61
N ARG A 184 -12.28 1.36 16.16
CA ARG A 184 -11.40 0.49 15.37
C ARG A 184 -12.19 -0.23 14.27
N GLU A 185 -11.48 -0.57 13.21
CA GLU A 185 -11.94 -1.43 12.14
C GLU A 185 -12.42 -2.81 12.65
N PRO A 186 -13.22 -3.54 11.87
CA PRO A 186 -13.68 -4.86 12.26
C PRO A 186 -12.51 -5.80 12.61
N VAL A 187 -12.67 -6.56 13.70
CA VAL A 187 -11.59 -7.39 14.30
C VAL A 187 -10.96 -8.34 13.29
N THR A 188 -11.77 -8.86 12.36
CA THR A 188 -11.27 -9.75 11.30
C THR A 188 -11.50 -9.15 9.93
N PHE A 189 -10.58 -9.40 9.00
CA PHE A 189 -10.78 -9.04 7.60
C PHE A 189 -12.06 -9.67 7.03
N ALA A 190 -12.40 -10.89 7.45
CA ALA A 190 -13.65 -11.56 7.07
C ALA A 190 -14.91 -10.73 7.38
N SER A 191 -14.92 -9.99 8.50
CA SER A 191 -16.04 -9.14 8.91
C SER A 191 -16.09 -7.77 8.23
N MET A 192 -15.05 -7.37 7.48
CA MET A 192 -15.09 -6.15 6.65
C MET A 192 -16.20 -6.28 5.58
N PRO A 193 -17.10 -5.29 5.43
CA PRO A 193 -18.10 -5.31 4.36
C PRO A 193 -17.45 -5.36 2.97
N ALA A 194 -18.19 -5.82 1.97
CA ALA A 194 -17.72 -5.80 0.59
C ALA A 194 -17.88 -4.39 -0.03
N PHE A 195 -16.93 -4.01 -0.89
CA PHE A 195 -17.03 -2.85 -1.78
C PHE A 195 -18.10 -3.11 -2.84
N GLN A 196 -18.88 -2.10 -3.20
CA GLN A 196 -19.83 -2.21 -4.31
C GLN A 196 -19.13 -1.85 -5.63
N LEU A 197 -19.24 -2.71 -6.65
CA LEU A 197 -18.64 -2.43 -7.97
C LEU A 197 -19.10 -1.09 -8.56
N SER A 198 -20.37 -0.70 -8.34
CA SER A 198 -20.89 0.61 -8.75
C SER A 198 -20.13 1.78 -8.11
N ASN A 199 -19.72 1.65 -6.85
CA ASN A 199 -18.93 2.66 -6.15
C ASN A 199 -17.50 2.73 -6.70
N VAL A 200 -16.92 1.57 -7.05
CA VAL A 200 -15.59 1.50 -7.69
C VAL A 200 -15.61 2.20 -9.04
N ASN A 201 -16.60 1.89 -9.90
CA ASN A 201 -16.79 2.58 -11.19
C ASN A 201 -16.99 4.09 -11.02
N SER A 202 -17.83 4.50 -10.06
CA SER A 202 -18.06 5.92 -9.75
C SER A 202 -16.77 6.63 -9.33
N ALA A 203 -16.00 6.01 -8.42
CA ALA A 203 -14.74 6.56 -7.93
C ALA A 203 -13.71 6.71 -9.05
N CYS A 204 -13.57 5.67 -9.86
CA CYS A 204 -12.70 5.65 -11.02
C CYS A 204 -13.00 6.78 -12.02
N ALA A 205 -14.27 6.93 -12.42
CA ALA A 205 -14.68 7.98 -13.34
C ALA A 205 -14.42 9.39 -12.78
N VAL A 206 -14.64 9.58 -11.47
CA VAL A 206 -14.32 10.83 -10.76
C VAL A 206 -12.80 11.09 -10.76
N MET A 207 -11.98 10.07 -10.46
CA MET A 207 -10.53 10.22 -10.42
C MET A 207 -9.93 10.55 -11.79
N HIS A 208 -10.41 9.94 -12.88
CA HIS A 208 -9.97 10.33 -14.23
C HIS A 208 -10.23 11.82 -14.52
N ARG A 209 -11.43 12.32 -14.19
CA ARG A 209 -11.77 13.74 -14.34
C ARG A 209 -10.88 14.66 -13.48
N TYR A 210 -10.49 14.20 -12.30
CA TYR A 210 -9.64 15.00 -11.40
C TYR A 210 -8.16 14.94 -11.76
N ILE A 211 -7.70 13.88 -12.44
CA ILE A 211 -6.39 13.89 -13.09
C ILE A 211 -6.35 14.99 -14.17
N ASP A 212 -7.40 15.12 -14.99
CA ASP A 212 -7.48 16.20 -15.98
C ASP A 212 -7.51 17.60 -15.35
N SER A 213 -8.12 17.72 -14.17
CA SER A 213 -8.25 18.98 -13.43
C SER A 213 -7.03 19.34 -12.57
N ASP A 214 -6.09 18.40 -12.36
CA ASP A 214 -4.89 18.61 -11.55
C ASP A 214 -3.89 19.50 -12.29
N THR A 215 -3.86 20.79 -11.91
CA THR A 215 -2.98 21.80 -12.51
C THR A 215 -1.51 21.65 -12.10
N THR A 216 -1.20 20.79 -11.14
CA THR A 216 0.18 20.52 -10.71
C THR A 216 0.91 19.52 -11.62
N THR A 217 0.19 18.96 -12.59
CA THR A 217 0.67 17.91 -13.48
C THR A 217 0.68 18.35 -14.94
N ASN A 218 1.72 17.99 -15.68
CA ASN A 218 1.81 18.18 -17.13
C ASN A 218 1.11 17.04 -17.89
N ALA A 219 0.99 17.17 -19.23
CA ALA A 219 0.29 16.20 -20.07
C ALA A 219 0.83 14.77 -19.93
N ASP A 220 2.15 14.59 -19.88
CA ASP A 220 2.75 13.27 -19.73
C ASP A 220 2.49 12.67 -18.35
N GLN A 221 2.54 13.49 -17.29
CA GLN A 221 2.17 13.08 -15.93
C GLN A 221 0.70 12.67 -15.86
N LYS A 222 -0.20 13.42 -16.51
CA LYS A 222 -1.62 13.05 -16.61
C LYS A 222 -1.80 11.72 -17.32
N ALA A 223 -1.18 11.54 -18.49
CA ALA A 223 -1.24 10.28 -19.23
C ALA A 223 -0.78 9.08 -18.38
N ARG A 224 0.33 9.22 -17.64
CA ARG A 224 0.80 8.18 -16.70
C ARG A 224 -0.18 7.93 -15.56
N LYS A 225 -0.78 8.98 -14.97
CA LYS A 225 -1.79 8.84 -13.91
C LYS A 225 -3.05 8.15 -14.43
N HIS A 226 -3.55 8.51 -15.62
CA HIS A 226 -4.68 7.83 -16.26
C HIS A 226 -4.39 6.34 -16.48
N HIS A 227 -3.22 6.02 -17.05
CA HIS A 227 -2.78 4.64 -17.27
C HIS A 227 -2.70 3.85 -15.95
N GLY A 228 -1.99 4.40 -14.96
CA GLY A 228 -1.84 3.79 -13.64
C GLY A 228 -3.16 3.57 -12.93
N LEU A 229 -4.08 4.53 -12.99
CA LEU A 229 -5.42 4.42 -12.41
C LEU A 229 -6.23 3.29 -13.06
N SER A 230 -6.26 3.21 -14.39
CA SER A 230 -6.98 2.12 -15.10
C SER A 230 -6.37 0.75 -14.80
N ARG A 231 -5.04 0.64 -14.79
CA ARG A 231 -4.33 -0.59 -14.43
C ARG A 231 -4.65 -1.04 -13.02
N ASP A 232 -4.43 -0.17 -12.04
CA ASP A 232 -4.58 -0.51 -10.63
C ASP A 232 -6.06 -0.75 -10.26
N THR A 233 -7.02 -0.09 -10.93
CA THR A 233 -8.45 -0.39 -10.73
C THR A 233 -8.79 -1.82 -11.14
N ARG A 234 -8.26 -2.32 -12.25
CA ARG A 234 -8.44 -3.71 -12.69
C ARG A 234 -7.83 -4.68 -11.67
N ARG A 235 -6.58 -4.42 -11.25
CA ARG A 235 -5.89 -5.19 -10.21
C ARG A 235 -6.72 -5.29 -8.94
N LEU A 236 -7.18 -4.14 -8.42
CA LEU A 236 -7.98 -4.06 -7.21
C LEU A 236 -9.31 -4.80 -7.33
N VAL A 237 -10.02 -4.65 -8.45
CA VAL A 237 -11.27 -5.40 -8.68
C VAL A 237 -11.03 -6.91 -8.69
N THR A 238 -9.96 -7.38 -9.31
CA THR A 238 -9.61 -8.81 -9.28
C THR A 238 -9.27 -9.26 -7.87
N ALA A 239 -8.41 -8.53 -7.15
CA ALA A 239 -8.00 -8.86 -5.78
C ALA A 239 -9.21 -8.90 -4.82
N LEU A 240 -10.06 -7.87 -4.85
CA LEU A 240 -11.24 -7.79 -4.00
C LEU A 240 -12.27 -8.88 -4.34
N ARG A 241 -12.40 -9.26 -5.61
CA ARG A 241 -13.27 -10.37 -5.99
C ARG A 241 -12.72 -11.70 -5.46
N ALA A 242 -11.42 -11.92 -5.59
CA ALA A 242 -10.76 -13.13 -5.11
C ALA A 242 -10.87 -13.28 -3.59
N SER A 243 -10.87 -12.18 -2.85
CA SER A 243 -11.02 -12.17 -1.38
C SER A 243 -12.48 -12.09 -0.90
N GLY A 244 -13.46 -12.12 -1.80
CA GLY A 244 -14.89 -11.99 -1.45
C GLY A 244 -15.27 -10.60 -0.91
N LYS A 245 -14.45 -9.58 -1.15
CA LYS A 245 -14.66 -8.18 -0.75
C LYS A 245 -15.17 -7.28 -1.87
N LEU A 246 -15.61 -7.85 -2.99
CA LEU A 246 -16.32 -7.10 -4.02
C LEU A 246 -17.72 -7.67 -4.21
N ALA A 247 -18.73 -6.84 -4.02
CA ALA A 247 -20.13 -7.11 -4.29
C ALA A 247 -20.56 -6.48 -5.63
N GLY A 248 -21.59 -7.08 -6.23
CA GLY A 248 -22.13 -6.69 -7.54
C GLY A 248 -21.61 -7.58 -8.67
N THR A 249 -22.45 -7.76 -9.68
CA THR A 249 -22.14 -8.47 -10.92
C THR A 249 -21.79 -7.46 -12.02
N GLY A 250 -20.88 -7.83 -12.91
CA GLY A 250 -20.51 -6.99 -14.07
C GLY A 250 -19.02 -6.76 -14.21
N SER A 251 -18.67 -5.87 -15.13
CA SER A 251 -17.30 -5.45 -15.43
C SER A 251 -17.09 -3.99 -15.01
N LEU A 252 -15.81 -3.59 -14.98
CA LEU A 252 -15.47 -2.17 -14.92
C LEU A 252 -16.05 -1.43 -16.13
N ASP A 253 -16.47 -0.19 -15.92
CA ASP A 253 -17.00 0.65 -17.00
C ASP A 253 -15.89 1.07 -17.97
N ALA A 254 -16.29 1.50 -19.18
CA ALA A 254 -15.36 1.92 -20.22
C ALA A 254 -14.34 2.98 -19.77
N PRO A 255 -14.68 4.03 -19.01
CA PRO A 255 -13.70 5.01 -18.53
C PRO A 255 -12.58 4.38 -17.70
N CYS A 256 -12.88 3.32 -16.94
CA CYS A 256 -11.92 2.63 -16.06
C CYS A 256 -10.99 1.67 -16.78
N THR A 257 -11.25 1.43 -18.06
CA THR A 257 -10.50 0.47 -18.87
C THR A 257 -9.84 1.13 -20.08
N ALA A 258 -10.31 2.32 -20.48
CA ALA A 258 -9.89 3.03 -21.69
C ALA A 258 -8.42 3.43 -21.72
N TYR A 259 -7.80 3.72 -20.58
CA TYR A 259 -6.43 4.26 -20.52
C TYR A 259 -5.35 3.20 -20.33
N ALA A 260 -5.72 1.92 -20.26
CA ALA A 260 -4.81 0.79 -20.25
C ALA A 260 -5.35 -0.35 -21.15
N PRO A 261 -5.54 -0.09 -22.46
CA PRO A 261 -6.17 -1.04 -23.38
C PRO A 261 -5.34 -2.31 -23.61
N GLU A 262 -4.01 -2.22 -23.49
CA GLU A 262 -3.10 -3.35 -23.59
C GLU A 262 -3.41 -4.45 -22.56
N LEU A 263 -4.02 -4.08 -21.43
CA LEU A 263 -4.43 -5.03 -20.40
C LEU A 263 -5.61 -5.91 -20.82
N ALA A 264 -6.33 -5.54 -21.88
CA ALA A 264 -7.36 -6.41 -22.46
C ALA A 264 -6.76 -7.64 -23.18
N ALA A 265 -5.49 -7.56 -23.58
CA ALA A 265 -4.77 -8.67 -24.20
C ALA A 265 -4.11 -9.60 -23.16
N CYS A 266 -4.11 -9.24 -21.89
CA CYS A 266 -3.59 -10.08 -20.83
C CYS A 266 -4.44 -11.35 -20.68
N PRO A 267 -3.81 -12.52 -20.43
CA PRO A 267 -4.57 -13.70 -20.04
C PRO A 267 -5.38 -13.40 -18.79
N ALA A 268 -6.45 -14.17 -18.58
CA ALA A 268 -7.26 -14.04 -17.39
C ALA A 268 -6.36 -14.04 -16.15
N ASP A 269 -6.47 -12.97 -15.37
CA ASP A 269 -5.64 -12.78 -14.19
C ASP A 269 -5.97 -13.87 -13.17
N ALA A 270 -5.03 -14.79 -12.99
CA ALA A 270 -5.22 -15.99 -12.20
C ALA A 270 -3.93 -16.35 -11.47
N PRO A 271 -4.02 -16.89 -10.23
CA PRO A 271 -2.84 -17.27 -9.44
C PRO A 271 -2.03 -18.40 -10.09
N THR A 272 -2.61 -19.15 -11.02
CA THR A 272 -2.00 -20.31 -11.67
C THR A 272 -1.44 -20.03 -13.06
N THR A 273 -1.69 -18.84 -13.62
CA THR A 273 -1.35 -18.53 -15.02
C THR A 273 -0.41 -17.34 -15.06
N ASN A 274 0.85 -17.59 -15.43
CA ASN A 274 1.83 -16.52 -15.59
C ASN A 274 1.36 -15.56 -16.69
N PRO A 275 1.29 -14.24 -16.43
CA PRO A 275 0.75 -13.29 -17.39
C PRO A 275 1.63 -13.10 -18.64
N GLY A 276 2.89 -13.56 -18.61
CA GLY A 276 3.78 -13.66 -19.78
C GLY A 276 4.36 -12.33 -20.28
N SER A 277 3.78 -11.18 -19.92
CA SER A 277 4.29 -9.86 -20.24
C SER A 277 4.42 -8.98 -18.98
N ARG A 278 5.35 -8.02 -19.02
CA ARG A 278 5.59 -7.09 -17.92
C ARG A 278 4.33 -6.33 -17.49
N ASP A 279 3.59 -5.79 -18.46
CA ASP A 279 2.40 -4.98 -18.20
C ASP A 279 1.27 -5.82 -17.60
N CYS A 280 1.12 -7.07 -18.07
CA CYS A 280 0.14 -7.99 -17.51
C CYS A 280 0.49 -8.40 -16.07
N CYS A 281 1.77 -8.43 -15.71
CA CYS A 281 2.20 -8.72 -14.35
C CYS A 281 2.00 -7.53 -13.42
N LEU A 282 2.27 -6.30 -13.88
CA LEU A 282 1.93 -5.10 -13.11
C LEU A 282 0.42 -4.92 -12.89
N ALA A 283 -0.39 -5.39 -13.84
CA ALA A 283 -1.85 -5.36 -13.73
C ALA A 283 -2.44 -6.53 -12.93
N SER A 284 -1.62 -7.53 -12.62
CA SER A 284 -2.07 -8.74 -11.95
C SER A 284 -2.29 -8.50 -10.46
N ALA A 285 -3.37 -9.05 -9.93
CA ALA A 285 -3.59 -9.15 -8.49
C ALA A 285 -2.70 -10.20 -7.83
N PHE A 286 -2.14 -11.15 -8.58
CA PHE A 286 -1.46 -12.32 -8.02
C PHE A 286 0.04 -12.32 -8.29
N TRP A 287 0.47 -11.71 -9.40
CA TRP A 287 1.87 -11.78 -9.83
C TRP A 287 2.59 -10.47 -9.53
N CYS A 288 3.86 -10.58 -9.14
CA CYS A 288 4.73 -9.42 -8.92
C CYS A 288 5.74 -9.30 -10.05
N GLN A 289 6.07 -8.06 -10.40
CA GLN A 289 7.09 -7.81 -11.41
C GLN A 289 8.49 -7.80 -10.76
N SER A 290 9.41 -8.61 -11.29
CA SER A 290 10.85 -8.44 -11.06
C SER A 290 11.50 -7.69 -12.24
N SER A 291 12.82 -7.48 -12.17
CA SER A 291 13.59 -6.92 -13.29
C SER A 291 13.57 -7.79 -14.53
N THR A 292 13.32 -9.10 -14.40
CA THR A 292 13.47 -10.08 -15.49
C THR A 292 12.27 -11.01 -15.68
N ALA A 293 11.34 -11.10 -14.74
CA ALA A 293 10.25 -12.07 -14.78
C ALA A 293 9.02 -11.64 -13.96
N CYS A 294 7.94 -12.36 -14.16
CA CYS A 294 6.76 -12.32 -13.30
C CYS A 294 6.87 -13.41 -12.25
N LEU A 295 6.80 -13.00 -10.99
CA LEU A 295 6.97 -13.85 -9.83
C LEU A 295 5.59 -14.22 -9.28
N ALA A 296 5.40 -15.52 -9.01
CA ALA A 296 4.17 -16.03 -8.43
C ALA A 296 3.97 -15.51 -6.99
N PRO A 297 2.74 -15.52 -6.44
CA PRO A 297 2.52 -15.24 -5.04
C PRO A 297 3.45 -16.08 -4.14
N GLY A 298 4.04 -15.46 -3.12
CA GLY A 298 4.98 -16.08 -2.19
C GLY A 298 6.43 -16.16 -2.70
N ALA A 299 6.70 -15.89 -3.98
CA ALA A 299 8.06 -15.93 -4.51
C ALA A 299 8.94 -14.81 -3.92
N PRO A 300 10.21 -15.08 -3.56
CA PRO A 300 11.11 -14.07 -3.02
C PRO A 300 11.53 -13.06 -4.10
N LEU A 301 11.59 -11.78 -3.74
CA LEU A 301 11.90 -10.66 -4.64
C LEU A 301 13.40 -10.28 -4.66
N GLY A 302 14.26 -11.09 -4.04
CA GLY A 302 15.72 -10.91 -4.01
C GLY A 302 16.24 -9.95 -2.94
N ASP A 303 15.38 -9.15 -2.31
CA ASP A 303 15.70 -8.22 -1.21
C ASP A 303 15.07 -8.67 0.13
N GLY A 304 14.75 -9.96 0.24
CA GLY A 304 14.08 -10.56 1.40
C GLY A 304 12.56 -10.34 1.43
N ARG A 305 11.99 -9.56 0.50
CA ARG A 305 10.54 -9.44 0.31
C ARG A 305 9.98 -10.67 -0.40
N VAL A 306 8.68 -10.90 -0.24
CA VAL A 306 7.94 -11.93 -0.98
C VAL A 306 6.83 -11.30 -1.81
N CYS A 307 6.49 -11.92 -2.93
CA CYS A 307 5.36 -11.46 -3.73
C CYS A 307 4.05 -11.63 -2.96
N GLY A 308 3.33 -10.55 -2.70
CA GLY A 308 2.07 -10.57 -1.95
C GLY A 308 0.88 -11.04 -2.80
N ALA A 309 -0.19 -11.48 -2.14
CA ALA A 309 -1.44 -11.89 -2.77
C ALA A 309 -2.24 -10.75 -3.45
N GLY A 310 -1.73 -9.51 -3.37
CA GLY A 310 -2.25 -8.32 -4.06
C GLY A 310 -1.36 -7.80 -5.21
N GLY A 311 -0.28 -8.52 -5.57
CA GLY A 311 0.65 -8.10 -6.63
C GLY A 311 1.63 -6.99 -6.23
N ASN A 312 1.48 -6.44 -5.01
CA ASN A 312 2.40 -5.48 -4.42
C ASN A 312 3.28 -6.10 -3.33
N PHE A 313 4.45 -5.47 -3.15
CA PHE A 313 5.58 -5.98 -2.38
C PHE A 313 5.23 -6.30 -0.93
N SER A 314 5.43 -7.56 -0.49
CA SER A 314 5.41 -7.88 0.95
C SER A 314 6.74 -7.47 1.57
N HIS A 315 6.76 -6.61 2.59
CA HIS A 315 7.97 -6.40 3.39
C HIS A 315 8.54 -7.73 3.93
N PRO A 316 9.87 -7.83 4.17
CA PRO A 316 10.48 -9.06 4.65
C PRO A 316 9.82 -9.51 5.96
N ALA A 317 9.28 -10.72 5.97
CA ALA A 317 8.86 -11.38 7.20
C ALA A 317 10.13 -11.75 7.99
N GLY A 318 10.70 -10.82 8.75
CA GLY A 318 11.91 -11.16 9.51
C GLY A 318 12.64 -10.05 10.28
N SER A 319 12.44 -8.76 10.02
CA SER A 319 13.03 -7.73 10.87
C SER A 319 12.09 -7.39 12.03
N VAL A 320 11.86 -8.35 12.93
CA VAL A 320 11.40 -8.02 14.28
C VAL A 320 12.51 -7.17 14.89
N ALA A 321 12.24 -5.90 15.16
CA ALA A 321 13.10 -5.09 16.00
C ALA A 321 13.10 -5.74 17.39
N GLY A 322 14.09 -6.61 17.63
CA GLY A 322 14.33 -7.20 18.92
C GLY A 322 14.57 -6.06 19.92
N GLY A 323 13.56 -5.76 20.72
CA GLY A 323 13.71 -4.96 21.92
C GLY A 323 14.59 -5.73 22.90
N ASN A 324 15.90 -5.52 22.82
CA ASN A 324 16.83 -5.92 23.85
C ASN A 324 17.45 -4.66 24.44
N ALA A 325 17.00 -4.33 25.65
CA ALA A 325 17.70 -3.40 26.52
C ALA A 325 19.03 -4.06 26.93
N GLY A 326 20.08 -3.80 26.15
CA GLY A 326 21.43 -4.29 26.41
C GLY A 326 22.35 -3.80 25.30
N GLY A 327 23.28 -2.90 25.64
CA GLY A 327 24.07 -2.14 24.69
C GLY A 327 24.76 -2.97 23.61
N ALA A 328 24.56 -2.58 22.36
CA ALA A 328 25.40 -2.96 21.23
C ALA A 328 25.76 -1.72 20.41
N VAL A 329 27.04 -1.61 20.11
CA VAL A 329 27.72 -0.52 19.40
C VAL A 329 27.26 -0.46 17.92
N PRO A 330 27.17 0.71 17.26
CA PRO A 330 26.79 0.80 15.85
C PRO A 330 27.85 0.15 14.94
N GLY A 331 27.40 -0.72 14.03
CA GLY A 331 28.22 -1.36 13.01
C GLY A 331 28.82 -0.35 12.02
N ALA A 332 30.11 -0.50 11.74
CA ALA A 332 30.88 0.33 10.82
C ALA A 332 30.59 0.00 9.34
N CYS A 333 30.68 1.01 8.47
CA CYS A 333 30.86 0.80 7.03
C CYS A 333 32.18 0.05 6.77
N PRO A 334 32.25 -0.89 5.81
CA PRO A 334 33.47 -1.64 5.53
C PRO A 334 34.59 -0.70 5.04
N ALA A 335 35.78 -0.84 5.65
CA ALA A 335 36.91 0.07 5.48
C ALA A 335 37.61 -0.01 4.10
N ASP A 336 37.31 -1.02 3.28
CA ASP A 336 38.13 -1.34 2.10
C ASP A 336 37.38 -1.18 0.77
N THR A 337 36.74 -0.02 0.57
CA THR A 337 36.25 0.35 -0.78
C THR A 337 37.16 1.45 -1.35
N PRO A 338 37.78 1.28 -2.55
CA PRO A 338 38.65 2.28 -3.14
C PRO A 338 37.93 3.62 -3.31
N GLN A 339 38.66 4.72 -3.07
CA GLN A 339 38.23 6.13 -2.91
C GLN A 339 37.41 6.77 -4.06
N ASN A 340 36.90 6.02 -5.04
CA ASN A 340 36.35 6.58 -6.28
C ASN A 340 34.85 6.33 -6.52
N ASN A 341 34.05 5.95 -5.52
CA ASN A 341 32.60 5.85 -5.73
C ASN A 341 31.73 6.30 -4.53
N PRO A 342 31.53 7.61 -4.30
CA PRO A 342 30.82 8.16 -3.16
C PRO A 342 29.32 8.41 -3.43
N GLY A 343 28.65 7.52 -4.18
CA GLY A 343 27.31 7.80 -4.71
C GLY A 343 26.12 7.39 -3.83
N SER A 344 26.30 6.64 -2.74
CA SER A 344 25.16 6.14 -1.97
C SER A 344 24.75 7.10 -0.84
N GLN A 345 23.57 7.70 -1.00
CA GLN A 345 22.91 8.57 -0.02
C GLN A 345 22.81 7.92 1.38
N ALA A 346 22.66 6.58 1.42
CA ALA A 346 22.52 5.82 2.66
C ALA A 346 23.78 5.85 3.55
N CYS A 347 24.97 5.72 2.97
CA CYS A 347 26.22 5.69 3.74
C CYS A 347 26.57 7.07 4.32
N CYS A 348 26.24 8.15 3.61
CA CYS A 348 26.60 9.49 4.05
C CYS A 348 25.63 10.05 5.09
N LEU A 349 24.33 9.72 5.00
CA LEU A 349 23.36 10.06 6.03
C LEU A 349 23.55 9.25 7.32
N ALA A 350 24.07 8.03 7.23
CA ALA A 350 24.34 7.19 8.40
C ALA A 350 25.55 7.66 9.23
N SER A 351 26.48 8.40 8.61
CA SER A 351 27.73 8.81 9.25
C SER A 351 27.69 10.29 9.63
N ARG A 352 27.70 10.61 10.94
CA ARG A 352 27.63 12.00 11.46
C ARG A 352 28.80 12.92 11.05
N HIS A 353 29.74 12.40 10.27
CA HIS A 353 30.98 13.08 9.89
C HIS A 353 31.03 13.44 8.39
N TRP A 354 29.94 13.32 7.64
CA TRP A 354 29.94 13.61 6.20
C TRP A 354 28.78 14.53 5.82
N CYS A 355 29.02 15.49 4.91
CA CYS A 355 27.97 16.34 4.36
C CYS A 355 27.48 15.80 3.01
N TRP A 356 26.16 15.63 2.83
CA TRP A 356 25.54 15.26 1.55
C TRP A 356 25.03 16.49 0.80
N SER A 357 25.31 16.59 -0.49
CA SER A 357 24.70 17.61 -1.35
C SER A 357 23.51 17.02 -2.11
N ALA A 358 22.30 17.49 -1.78
CA ALA A 358 21.08 17.11 -2.48
C ALA A 358 21.09 17.50 -3.98
N SER A 359 21.82 18.56 -4.33
CA SER A 359 21.87 19.11 -5.69
C SER A 359 22.99 18.54 -6.57
N GLY A 360 23.90 17.73 -6.01
CA GLY A 360 25.02 17.17 -6.79
C GLY A 360 25.38 15.71 -6.52
N GLY A 361 24.76 15.05 -5.55
CA GLY A 361 24.89 13.60 -5.37
C GLY A 361 26.27 13.14 -4.88
N PHE A 362 26.95 13.91 -4.04
CA PHE A 362 28.28 13.57 -3.50
C PHE A 362 28.38 13.87 -2.00
N CYS A 363 29.35 13.22 -1.36
CA CYS A 363 29.67 13.38 0.06
C CYS A 363 31.04 14.02 0.25
N ALA A 364 31.17 14.87 1.28
CA ALA A 364 32.44 15.48 1.63
C ALA A 364 32.71 15.41 3.14
N ALA A 365 33.99 15.32 3.51
CA ALA A 365 34.44 15.40 4.90
C ALA A 365 34.48 16.86 5.39
N PRO A 366 34.44 17.10 6.72
CA PRO A 366 34.47 18.44 7.28
C PRO A 366 35.73 19.20 6.87
N GLY A 367 35.59 20.49 6.58
CA GLY A 367 36.67 21.35 6.10
C GLY A 367 36.93 21.29 4.59
N THR A 368 36.24 20.39 3.86
CA THR A 368 36.30 20.39 2.39
C THR A 368 35.53 21.60 1.84
N VAL A 369 36.19 22.39 0.99
CA VAL A 369 35.56 23.52 0.28
C VAL A 369 35.24 23.11 -1.15
N ARG A 370 34.00 23.33 -1.58
CA ARG A 370 33.57 23.04 -2.96
C ARG A 370 33.05 24.28 -3.66
N ASN A 371 33.54 24.52 -4.86
CA ASN A 371 33.00 25.54 -5.74
C ASN A 371 31.86 24.95 -6.59
N VAL A 372 30.64 25.42 -6.36
CA VAL A 372 29.47 25.08 -7.19
C VAL A 372 28.94 26.39 -7.74
N SER A 373 28.97 26.53 -9.07
CA SER A 373 28.47 27.72 -9.77
C SER A 373 29.12 29.03 -9.31
N GLY A 374 30.42 29.01 -8.99
CA GLY A 374 31.18 30.19 -8.56
C GLY A 374 31.08 30.51 -7.08
N VAL A 375 30.32 29.72 -6.30
CA VAL A 375 30.17 29.90 -4.85
C VAL A 375 30.90 28.78 -4.12
N ASN A 376 31.78 29.15 -3.19
CA ASN A 376 32.43 28.20 -2.31
C ASN A 376 31.46 27.78 -1.21
N TRP A 377 31.48 26.50 -0.86
CA TRP A 377 30.71 25.93 0.23
C TRP A 377 31.64 25.14 1.13
N THR A 378 31.51 25.27 2.44
CA THR A 378 32.32 24.55 3.43
C THR A 378 31.44 23.53 4.15
N CYS A 379 31.94 22.30 4.27
CA CYS A 379 31.30 21.27 5.10
C CYS A 379 31.72 21.45 6.57
N GLY A 380 30.77 21.75 7.45
CA GLY A 380 30.99 21.91 8.88
C GLY A 380 31.15 20.58 9.62
N ALA A 381 31.72 20.63 10.83
CA ALA A 381 31.95 19.45 11.66
C ALA A 381 30.66 18.70 12.06
N MET A 382 29.50 19.34 11.95
CA MET A 382 28.19 18.75 12.23
C MET A 382 27.46 18.25 10.97
N GLY A 383 28.13 18.18 9.81
CA GLY A 383 27.51 17.67 8.58
C GLY A 383 26.69 18.71 7.80
N GLU A 384 26.78 19.99 8.17
CA GLU A 384 26.05 21.09 7.54
C GLU A 384 26.90 21.78 6.47
N TRP A 385 26.25 22.21 5.39
CA TRP A 385 26.89 23.05 4.37
C TRP A 385 26.65 24.53 4.68
N SER A 386 27.73 25.30 4.81
CA SER A 386 27.67 26.76 4.86
C SER A 386 28.27 27.35 3.57
N ARG A 387 27.71 28.48 3.11
CA ARG A 387 28.32 29.28 2.04
C ARG A 387 29.53 30.04 2.55
#